data_AF-A0A927FUS1-F1
#
_entry.id   AF-A0A927FUS1-F1
#
_cell.length_a   1.000
_cell.length_b   1.000
_cell.length_c   1.000
_cell.angle_alpha   90.00
_cell.angle_beta   90.00
_cell.angle_gamma   90.00
#
_symmetry.space_group_name_H-M   'P 1'
#
loop_
_entity.id
_entity.type
_entity.pdbx_description
1 polymer ?
#
loop_
_entity_poly.entity_id
_entity_poly.type
_entity_poly.pdbx_seq_one_letter_code
_entity_poly.pdbx_strand_id
1 'polypeptide(L)' 'TVIAPNDPSWDRLTTQAKKAQEHPQAWLEMTDIYGELAGNTAFINAFSRSLTTLWEIGTPATLKRYLAAAL' A
#
# COMPACT_ATOMS: atom_id res chain seq x y z
N THR A 1 -3.21 16.86 -10.95
CA THR A 1 -3.58 16.32 -12.28
C THR A 1 -4.06 14.90 -12.11
N VAL A 2 -5.09 14.49 -12.84
CA VAL A 2 -5.59 13.10 -12.83
C VAL A 2 -4.56 12.21 -13.52
N ILE A 3 -4.26 11.05 -12.94
CA ILE A 3 -3.39 10.04 -13.58
C ILE A 3 -4.28 9.23 -14.53
N ALA A 4 -3.85 9.10 -15.79
CA ALA A 4 -4.60 8.35 -16.79
C ALA A 4 -4.45 6.83 -16.59
N PRO A 5 -5.47 6.01 -16.91
CA PRO A 5 -5.38 4.56 -16.87
C PRO A 5 -4.23 4.00 -17.72
N ASN A 6 -3.37 3.19 -17.13
CA ASN A 6 -2.24 2.54 -17.80
C ASN A 6 -2.13 1.02 -17.54
N ASP A 7 -3.11 0.44 -16.84
CA ASP A 7 -3.17 -0.98 -16.51
C ASP A 7 -4.57 -1.52 -16.91
N PRO A 8 -4.69 -2.71 -17.52
CA PRO A 8 -6.00 -3.30 -17.86
C PRO A 8 -6.95 -3.45 -16.66
N SER A 9 -6.41 -3.59 -15.45
CA SER A 9 -7.15 -3.69 -14.20
C SER A 9 -7.33 -2.34 -13.49
N TRP A 10 -7.11 -1.20 -14.17
CA TRP A 10 -7.06 0.13 -13.57
C TRP A 10 -8.22 0.44 -12.61
N ASP A 11 -9.46 0.17 -13.04
CA ASP A 11 -10.64 0.50 -12.24
C ASP A 11 -10.71 -0.34 -10.96
N ARG A 12 -10.36 -1.63 -11.07
CA ARG A 12 -10.26 -2.56 -9.94
C ARG A 12 -9.19 -2.10 -8.97
N LEU A 13 -7.98 -1.82 -9.46
CA LEU A 13 -6.85 -1.40 -8.65
C LEU A 13 -7.13 -0.05 -7.98
N THR A 14 -7.68 0.92 -8.70
CA THR A 14 -8.05 2.22 -8.13
C THR A 14 -9.10 2.08 -7.04
N THR A 15 -10.08 1.20 -7.21
CA THR A 15 -11.10 0.93 -6.19
C THR A 15 -10.49 0.30 -4.94
N GLN A 16 -9.58 -0.66 -5.08
CA GLN A 16 -8.92 -1.29 -3.94
C GLN A 16 -7.95 -0.33 -3.24
N ALA A 17 -7.23 0.51 -3.99
CA ALA A 17 -6.31 1.51 -3.43
C ALA A 17 -7.04 2.51 -2.51
N LYS A 18 -8.26 2.92 -2.89
CA LYS A 18 -9.10 3.79 -2.05
C LYS A 18 -9.48 3.15 -0.73
N LYS A 19 -9.81 1.85 -0.71
CA LYS A 19 -10.06 1.12 0.54
C LYS A 19 -8.80 0.99 1.37
N ALA A 20 -7.67 0.73 0.72
CA ALA A 20 -6.38 0.54 1.38
C ALA A 20 -5.85 1.80 2.09
N GLN A 21 -6.35 2.98 1.72
CA GLN A 21 -6.03 4.23 2.43
C GLN A 21 -6.37 4.15 3.92
N GLU A 22 -7.54 3.62 4.27
CA GLU A 22 -8.00 3.46 5.66
C GLU A 22 -7.74 2.06 6.21
N HIS A 23 -7.72 1.06 5.32
CA HIS A 23 -7.52 -0.35 5.66
C HIS A 23 -6.41 -0.98 4.81
N PRO A 24 -5.12 -0.74 5.12
CA PRO A 24 -4.00 -1.15 4.25
C PRO A 24 -4.02 -2.62 3.81
N GLN A 25 -4.48 -3.52 4.68
CA GLN A 25 -4.59 -4.96 4.37
C GLN A 25 -5.51 -5.23 3.16
N ALA A 26 -6.51 -4.40 2.87
CA ALA A 26 -7.41 -4.57 1.73
C ALA A 26 -6.68 -4.60 0.37
N TRP A 27 -5.51 -3.97 0.29
CA TRP A 27 -4.65 -4.08 -0.91
C TRP A 27 -4.07 -5.48 -1.07
N LEU A 28 -3.64 -6.09 0.04
CA LEU A 28 -2.97 -7.38 0.07
C LEU A 28 -3.96 -8.55 -0.09
N GLU A 29 -5.25 -8.33 0.17
CA GLU A 29 -6.32 -9.32 -0.04
C GLU A 29 -6.53 -9.70 -1.51
N MET A 30 -5.91 -8.98 -2.46
CA MET A 30 -5.85 -9.38 -3.88
C MET A 30 -4.94 -10.59 -4.07
N THR A 31 -5.42 -11.77 -3.67
CA THR A 31 -4.66 -13.04 -3.66
C THR A 31 -4.22 -13.51 -5.05
N ASP A 32 -4.87 -13.08 -6.11
CA ASP A 32 -4.43 -13.29 -7.49
C ASP A 32 -3.15 -12.51 -7.85
N ILE A 33 -2.83 -11.45 -7.10
CA ILE A 33 -1.59 -10.65 -7.24
C ILE A 33 -0.57 -11.05 -6.17
N TYR A 34 -1.02 -11.15 -4.92
CA TYR A 34 -0.14 -11.30 -3.75
C TYR A 34 0.02 -12.75 -3.27
N GLY A 35 -0.82 -13.68 -3.72
CA GLY A 35 -0.78 -15.08 -3.31
C GLY A 35 -0.80 -15.23 -1.79
N GLU A 36 0.13 -16.04 -1.27
CA GLU A 36 0.27 -16.34 0.16
C GLU A 36 0.70 -15.13 1.01
N LEU A 37 1.27 -14.08 0.39
CA LEU A 37 1.63 -12.86 1.13
C LEU A 37 0.42 -12.16 1.73
N ALA A 38 -0.78 -12.40 1.17
CA ALA A 38 -2.05 -11.93 1.72
C ALA A 38 -2.31 -12.42 3.16
N GLY A 39 -1.69 -13.53 3.57
CA GLY A 39 -1.79 -14.09 4.92
C GLY A 39 -0.52 -13.95 5.75
N ASN A 40 0.57 -13.38 5.21
CA ASN A 40 1.82 -13.26 5.93
C ASN A 40 1.79 -12.06 6.88
N THR A 41 1.65 -12.30 8.19
CA THR A 41 1.51 -11.25 9.21
C THR A 41 2.68 -10.27 9.24
N ALA A 42 3.92 -10.74 9.06
CA ALA A 42 5.09 -9.85 9.05
C ALA A 42 5.04 -8.89 7.85
N PHE A 43 4.64 -9.39 6.69
CA PHE A 43 4.48 -8.59 5.49
C PHE A 43 3.31 -7.60 5.60
N ILE A 44 2.15 -8.06 6.09
CA ILE A 44 0.98 -7.20 6.34
C ILE A 44 1.35 -6.04 7.26
N ASN A 45 2.05 -6.32 8.37
CA ASN A 45 2.45 -5.29 9.31
C ASN A 45 3.43 -4.27 8.69
N ALA A 46 4.43 -4.74 7.94
CA ALA A 46 5.39 -3.88 7.28
C ALA A 46 4.74 -2.99 6.20
N PHE A 47 3.88 -3.58 5.38
CA PHE A 47 3.11 -2.85 4.35
C PHE A 47 2.20 -1.80 4.98
N SER A 48 1.41 -2.20 5.99
CA SER A 48 0.44 -1.33 6.64
C SER A 48 1.12 -0.12 7.27
N ARG A 49 2.20 -0.35 8.00
CA ARG A 49 3.00 0.73 8.60
C ARG A 49 3.58 1.69 7.56
N SER A 50 4.07 1.16 6.45
CA SER A 50 4.61 1.97 5.36
C SER A 50 3.52 2.84 4.73
N LEU A 51 2.36 2.24 4.40
CA LEU A 51 1.24 2.95 3.78
C LEU A 51 0.64 4.01 4.72
N THR A 52 0.46 3.68 6.00
CA THR A 52 0.01 4.64 7.02
C THR A 52 0.98 5.81 7.12
N THR A 53 2.29 5.56 7.19
CA THR A 53 3.29 6.63 7.26
C THR A 53 3.25 7.54 6.02
N LEU A 54 3.07 6.96 4.82
CA LEU A 54 2.92 7.74 3.59
C LEU A 54 1.74 8.70 3.66
N TRP A 55 0.60 8.26 4.21
CA TRP A 55 -0.59 9.10 4.38
C TRP A 55 -0.44 10.15 5.47
N GLU A 56 0.26 9.84 6.56
CA GLU A 56 0.41 10.74 7.70
C GLU A 56 1.44 11.86 7.46
N ILE A 57 2.60 11.52 6.88
CA ILE A 57 3.75 12.45 6.80
C ILE A 57 4.29 12.65 5.39
N GLY A 58 3.70 12.00 4.39
CA GLY A 58 4.09 12.12 2.99
C GLY A 58 5.38 11.37 2.62
N THR A 59 5.59 11.22 1.31
CA THR A 59 6.68 10.42 0.75
C THR A 59 8.08 10.85 1.20
N PRO A 60 8.49 12.13 1.16
CA PRO A 60 9.86 12.50 1.49
C PRO A 60 10.23 12.20 2.94
N ALA A 61 9.32 12.44 3.89
CA ALA A 61 9.57 12.17 5.30
C ALA A 61 9.55 10.67 5.61
N THR A 62 8.64 9.92 4.97
CA THR A 62 8.59 8.45 5.06
C THR A 62 9.91 7.82 4.61
N LEU A 63 10.45 8.25 3.47
CA LEU A 63 11.72 7.73 2.95
C LEU A 63 12.91 8.05 3.86
N LYS A 64 12.95 9.25 4.46
CA LYS A 64 13.98 9.59 5.45
C LYS A 64 13.91 8.66 6.67
N ARG A 65 12.71 8.36 7.16
CA ARG A 65 12.52 7.40 8.27
C ARG A 65 12.98 5.99 7.89
N TYR A 66 12.64 5.53 6.67
CA TYR A 66 13.07 4.22 6.18
C TYR A 66 14.59 4.08 6.13
N LEU A 67 15.30 5.08 5.57
CA LEU A 67 16.76 5.10 5.52
C LEU A 67 17.41 5.14 6.91
N ALA A 68 16.74 5.73 7.90
CA ALA A 68 17.21 5.78 9.28
C ALA A 68 16.85 4.53 10.11
N ALA A 69 16.23 3.51 9.49
CA ALA A 69 15.65 2.35 10.19
C ALA A 69 14.66 2.74 11.31
N ALA A 70 13.98 3.87 11.12
CA ALA A 70 12.99 4.45 12.02
C ALA A 70 11.62 4.62 11.36
N LEU A 71 11.46 4.09 10.13
CA LEU A 71 10.14 3.88 9.55
C LEU A 71 9.43 2.94 10.47
#